data_AF-A0A6P5M5E3-F1
#
_entry.id   AF-A0A6P5M5E3-F1
#
_cell.length_a   1.000
_cell.length_b   1.000
_cell.length_c   1.000
_cell.angle_alpha   90.00
_cell.angle_beta   90.00
_cell.angle_gamma   90.00
#
_symmetry.space_group_name_H-M   'P 1'
#
loop_
_entity.id
_entity.type
_entity.pdbx_description
1 polymer ?
#
loop_
_entity_poly.entity_id
_entity_poly.type
_entity_poly.pdbx_seq_one_letter_code
_entity_poly.pdbx_strand_id
1 'polypeptide(L)'
;MIYPNPKPSAGPARVAETYEAKCERRQEIRESRRRRPNVTTCRQMRTRKRPGSEQTQSPRQQQFLKRRHLEVEEGKVKGSLSETLRLLRKEGQEGDLKVSKLFSGMESSSGQQEFGTSTKVFSIQHHPPPGNHRDPSDHPSPWELLPVEGLVKKPLTLHQGTQTKSLGLQLTIKNDASQQTNCGIAVLDKEIIQLSDYLKEALQRELVLKHKMMVLQELLSTLLQASDRSWKGQLNEDKLKCKLRSLENQLHTCTQKYSKEGAKKVLLEMEDQKQSYEQKAKETLQKLLEEKTAAEQQLESTQRSLAMAELKCEQWREQYETLKEDWRDLGAKHSELESQLYVLQSKLQGADSRDFQLNQALHLLEREHQDLQMQIDRLQGDRELGCSNISDLQGQLRRSEEEKLALKATVEHLQNLLQSQSIQLHIQEEPMPQKGQTCATWSSTPTNLEEKSKGSGEEREKNLRDQLQERNLQLQAKDKECGELHSELDSLSDEYLSCLRKLQQCREELNRGQQPPHRRRCGCWLPALIVVIATALAAFLANTDSVVI
;
A
#
# COMPACT_ATOMS: atom_id res chain seq x y z
N MET A 1 -6.43 -17.40 -55.11
CA MET A 1 -7.17 -18.32 -54.22
C MET A 1 -6.76 -18.01 -52.79
N ILE A 2 -7.74 -17.59 -52.00
CA ILE A 2 -7.61 -17.08 -50.64
C ILE A 2 -7.64 -18.29 -49.71
N TYR A 3 -6.57 -18.55 -48.98
CA TYR A 3 -6.58 -19.52 -47.88
C TYR A 3 -7.20 -18.84 -46.64
N PRO A 4 -8.27 -19.40 -46.06
CA PRO A 4 -8.90 -18.80 -44.88
C PRO A 4 -8.05 -19.09 -43.63
N ASN A 5 -7.71 -18.02 -42.90
CA ASN A 5 -7.16 -18.10 -41.56
C ASN A 5 -8.15 -18.83 -40.63
N PRO A 6 -7.72 -19.82 -39.82
CA PRO A 6 -8.59 -20.43 -38.84
C PRO A 6 -8.89 -19.40 -37.73
N LYS A 7 -10.19 -19.12 -37.53
CA LYS A 7 -10.69 -18.42 -36.34
C LYS A 7 -10.18 -19.16 -35.09
N PRO A 8 -9.72 -18.46 -34.04
CA PRO A 8 -9.52 -19.11 -32.75
C PRO A 8 -10.88 -19.60 -32.26
N SER A 9 -11.00 -20.91 -32.06
CA SER A 9 -12.15 -21.57 -31.47
C SER A 9 -12.51 -20.90 -30.15
N ALA A 10 -13.78 -20.54 -29.97
CA ALA A 10 -14.32 -20.24 -28.65
C ALA A 10 -14.12 -21.48 -27.78
N GLY A 11 -13.15 -21.41 -26.85
CA GLY A 11 -12.90 -22.46 -25.88
C GLY A 11 -14.12 -22.68 -24.97
N PRO A 12 -14.27 -23.88 -24.41
CA PRO A 12 -15.43 -24.25 -23.60
C PRO A 12 -15.57 -23.32 -22.39
N ALA A 13 -16.83 -23.06 -22.02
CA ALA A 13 -17.23 -22.25 -20.88
C ALA A 13 -16.35 -22.54 -19.66
N ARG A 14 -15.79 -21.47 -19.08
CA ARG A 14 -14.81 -21.54 -18.01
C ARG A 14 -15.35 -22.36 -16.84
N VAL A 15 -14.67 -23.48 -16.60
CA VAL A 15 -14.56 -24.17 -15.32
C VAL A 15 -14.47 -23.12 -14.20
N ALA A 16 -15.14 -23.39 -13.07
CA ALA A 16 -15.14 -22.55 -11.89
C ALA A 16 -13.71 -22.32 -11.37
N GLU A 17 -13.02 -21.31 -11.90
CA GLU A 17 -11.72 -20.86 -11.42
C GLU A 17 -11.90 -20.30 -10.00
N THR A 18 -11.17 -20.90 -9.05
CA THR A 18 -11.01 -20.41 -7.69
C THR A 18 -10.48 -18.97 -7.69
N TYR A 19 -10.87 -18.19 -6.67
CA TYR A 19 -10.48 -16.79 -6.53
C TYR A 19 -8.95 -16.62 -6.54
N GLU A 20 -8.23 -17.53 -5.89
CA GLU A 20 -6.76 -17.55 -5.84
C GLU A 20 -6.13 -17.69 -7.24
N ALA A 21 -6.62 -18.62 -8.06
CA ALA A 21 -6.15 -18.81 -9.44
C ALA A 21 -6.37 -17.57 -10.33
N LYS A 22 -7.41 -16.76 -10.05
CA LYS A 22 -7.62 -15.46 -10.71
C LYS A 22 -6.65 -14.39 -10.20
N CYS A 23 -6.30 -14.40 -8.92
CA CYS A 23 -5.36 -13.47 -8.32
C CYS A 23 -3.93 -13.72 -8.81
N GLU A 24 -3.50 -14.98 -8.83
CA GLU A 24 -2.18 -15.39 -9.33
C GLU A 24 -1.99 -15.01 -10.80
N ARG A 25 -2.99 -15.31 -11.65
CA ARG A 25 -2.93 -14.92 -13.07
C ARG A 25 -2.85 -13.40 -13.26
N ARG A 26 -3.55 -12.62 -12.43
CA ARG A 26 -3.46 -11.15 -12.48
C ARG A 26 -2.08 -10.67 -12.02
N GLN A 27 -1.46 -11.33 -11.06
CA GLN A 27 -0.12 -11.03 -10.60
C GLN A 27 0.93 -11.36 -11.67
N GLU A 28 0.85 -12.53 -12.29
CA GLU A 28 1.72 -12.96 -13.38
C GLU A 28 1.63 -12.02 -14.59
N ILE A 29 0.43 -11.53 -14.93
CA ILE A 29 0.24 -10.51 -15.98
C ILE A 29 0.90 -9.17 -15.60
N ARG A 30 0.89 -8.80 -14.31
CA ARG A 30 1.58 -7.56 -13.86
C ARG A 30 3.10 -7.74 -13.89
N GLU A 31 3.62 -8.89 -13.48
CA GLU A 31 5.05 -9.18 -13.50
C GLU A 31 5.61 -9.31 -14.91
N SER A 32 4.88 -9.95 -15.83
CA SER A 32 5.25 -10.02 -17.25
C SER A 32 5.27 -8.65 -17.94
N ARG A 33 4.46 -7.69 -17.47
CA ARG A 33 4.54 -6.28 -17.93
C ARG A 33 5.72 -5.53 -17.33
N ARG A 34 6.14 -5.84 -16.09
CA ARG A 34 7.32 -5.25 -15.46
C ARG A 34 8.64 -5.72 -16.09
N ARG A 35 8.68 -6.96 -16.60
CA ARG A 35 9.88 -7.55 -17.21
C ARG A 35 10.08 -7.19 -18.69
N ARG A 36 9.16 -6.44 -19.31
CA ARG A 36 9.35 -5.95 -20.68
C ARG A 36 10.20 -4.68 -20.65
N PRO A 37 11.26 -4.56 -21.47
CA PRO A 37 11.95 -3.29 -21.66
C PRO A 37 10.94 -2.27 -22.22
N ASN A 38 10.68 -1.20 -21.47
CA ASN A 38 9.82 -0.10 -21.89
C ASN A 38 10.51 0.70 -23.00
N VAL A 39 10.41 0.23 -24.25
CA VAL A 39 10.70 1.07 -25.42
C VAL A 39 9.43 1.84 -25.75
N THR A 40 9.21 2.94 -25.04
CA THR A 40 8.18 3.91 -25.44
C THR A 40 8.75 4.74 -26.59
N THR A 41 8.14 4.59 -27.77
CA THR A 41 8.45 5.34 -29.01
C THR A 41 8.01 6.81 -28.93
N CYS A 42 8.06 7.42 -27.75
CA CYS A 42 7.73 8.82 -27.49
C CYS A 42 8.98 9.58 -27.06
N ARG A 43 9.94 9.68 -27.98
CA ARG A 43 10.96 10.74 -28.13
C ARG A 43 11.95 10.31 -29.22
N GLN A 44 11.48 10.23 -30.46
CA GLN A 44 12.38 10.20 -31.62
C GLN A 44 12.50 11.62 -32.17
N MET A 45 13.68 12.22 -31.96
CA MET A 45 14.12 13.40 -32.69
C MET A 45 14.06 13.11 -34.19
N ARG A 46 13.42 14.01 -34.93
CA ARG A 46 13.25 13.92 -36.38
C ARG A 46 14.58 14.09 -37.10
N THR A 47 15.26 12.99 -37.39
CA THR A 47 16.25 12.93 -38.48
C THR A 47 16.21 11.57 -39.14
N ARG A 48 15.20 11.32 -39.99
CA ARG A 48 15.32 10.33 -41.05
C ARG A 48 14.47 10.76 -42.24
N LYS A 49 15.15 11.22 -43.30
CA LYS A 49 14.57 11.38 -44.64
C LYS A 49 13.94 10.05 -45.06
N ARG A 50 12.67 10.07 -45.46
CA ARG A 50 12.05 9.00 -46.26
C ARG A 50 11.71 9.54 -47.65
N PRO A 51 11.81 8.72 -48.71
CA PRO A 51 11.60 9.14 -50.09
C PRO A 51 10.11 9.36 -50.36
N GLY A 52 9.84 10.14 -51.40
CA GLY A 52 8.54 10.72 -51.72
C GLY A 52 7.41 9.72 -51.94
N SER A 53 6.25 10.10 -51.42
CA SER A 53 4.94 9.67 -51.90
C SER A 53 4.04 10.90 -51.89
N GLU A 54 3.43 11.16 -53.03
CA GLU A 54 2.63 12.33 -53.38
C GLU A 54 1.57 12.67 -52.31
N GLN A 55 1.57 13.92 -51.89
CA GLN A 55 0.78 14.43 -50.79
C GLN A 55 -0.54 14.98 -51.32
N THR A 56 -1.60 14.18 -51.28
CA THR A 56 -2.97 14.66 -51.50
C THR A 56 -3.35 15.60 -50.35
N GLN A 57 -3.57 16.88 -50.66
CA GLN A 57 -3.87 17.91 -49.67
C GLN A 57 -5.25 17.71 -49.04
N SER A 58 -5.37 17.97 -47.72
CA SER A 58 -6.65 17.84 -47.02
C SER A 58 -7.68 18.88 -47.49
N PRO A 59 -8.99 18.59 -47.48
CA PRO A 59 -10.04 19.50 -47.96
C PRO A 59 -10.04 20.87 -47.26
N ARG A 60 -9.60 20.91 -46.01
CA ARG A 60 -9.48 22.15 -45.22
C ARG A 60 -8.37 23.07 -45.72
N GLN A 61 -7.30 22.49 -46.26
CA GLN A 61 -6.17 23.22 -46.81
C GLN A 61 -6.50 23.82 -48.18
N GLN A 62 -7.27 23.08 -49.00
CA GLN A 62 -7.77 23.57 -50.29
C GLN A 62 -8.73 24.77 -50.10
N GLN A 63 -9.62 24.74 -49.11
CA GLN A 63 -10.47 25.90 -48.80
C GLN A 63 -9.65 27.12 -48.33
N PHE A 64 -8.55 26.90 -47.60
CA PHE A 64 -7.69 27.98 -47.16
C PHE A 64 -6.95 28.65 -48.33
N LEU A 65 -6.51 27.86 -49.31
CA LEU A 65 -5.82 28.36 -50.51
C LEU A 65 -6.78 29.07 -51.48
N LYS A 66 -8.00 28.54 -51.67
CA LYS A 66 -9.05 29.21 -52.46
C LYS A 66 -9.47 30.56 -51.90
N ARG A 67 -9.62 30.67 -50.57
CA ARG A 67 -9.96 31.95 -49.89
C ARG A 67 -8.86 32.99 -50.00
N ARG A 68 -7.62 32.59 -50.31
CA ARG A 68 -6.48 33.49 -50.45
C ARG A 68 -6.00 33.68 -51.89
N HIS A 69 -6.69 33.12 -52.88
CA HIS A 69 -6.31 33.20 -54.31
C HIS A 69 -4.85 32.78 -54.55
N LEU A 70 -4.43 31.66 -53.97
CA LEU A 70 -3.07 31.11 -54.11
C LEU A 70 -3.06 29.74 -54.81
N GLU A 71 -4.01 29.48 -55.72
CA GLU A 71 -3.92 28.32 -56.61
C GLU A 71 -2.89 28.62 -57.71
N VAL A 72 -1.78 27.88 -57.69
CA VAL A 72 -0.77 27.90 -58.75
C VAL A 72 -1.34 27.12 -59.94
N GLU A 73 -1.76 27.85 -60.97
CA GLU A 73 -2.01 27.32 -62.31
C GLU A 73 -0.68 26.84 -62.91
N GLU A 74 -0.51 25.53 -63.05
CA GLU A 74 0.62 24.95 -63.79
C GLU A 74 0.34 24.98 -65.29
N GLY A 75 0.90 25.98 -65.98
CA GLY A 75 0.78 26.12 -67.43
C GLY A 75 1.87 27.01 -68.05
N LYS A 76 3.07 26.44 -68.21
CA LYS A 76 4.09 26.69 -69.26
C LYS A 76 3.97 27.98 -70.12
N VAL A 77 4.98 28.87 -70.01
CA VAL A 77 5.81 29.48 -71.10
C VAL A 77 6.31 30.90 -70.74
N LYS A 78 7.63 30.99 -70.55
CA LYS A 78 8.61 32.05 -70.89
C LYS A 78 8.18 33.53 -70.93
N GLY A 79 8.97 34.36 -70.23
CA GLY A 79 9.47 35.62 -70.82
C GLY A 79 9.38 36.87 -69.94
N SER A 80 10.54 37.46 -69.68
CA SER A 80 10.81 38.84 -69.24
C SER A 80 10.19 39.35 -67.93
N LEU A 81 10.99 39.31 -66.86
CA LEU A 81 11.37 40.53 -66.13
C LEU A 81 12.69 40.25 -65.38
N SER A 82 13.70 39.96 -66.19
CA SER A 82 15.12 39.99 -65.79
C SER A 82 15.64 41.41 -65.98
N GLU A 83 15.34 42.39 -65.12
CA GLU A 83 16.06 43.67 -65.23
C GLU A 83 16.03 44.62 -64.03
N THR A 84 15.97 44.16 -62.76
CA THR A 84 16.13 45.16 -61.67
C THR A 84 16.74 44.70 -60.35
N LEU A 85 17.03 43.42 -60.12
CA LEU A 85 17.66 42.99 -58.85
C LEU A 85 18.94 42.16 -59.04
N ARG A 86 19.73 42.53 -60.07
CA ARG A 86 21.09 42.04 -60.32
C ARG A 86 22.21 42.98 -59.85
N LEU A 87 21.91 44.00 -59.06
CA LEU A 87 22.90 44.99 -58.62
C LEU A 87 23.25 44.95 -57.12
N LEU A 88 23.13 43.79 -56.46
CA LEU A 88 23.65 43.66 -55.09
C LEU A 88 24.25 42.27 -54.81
N ARG A 89 25.16 41.80 -55.69
CA ARG A 89 26.15 40.75 -55.34
C ARG A 89 27.20 40.53 -56.43
N LYS A 90 28.39 41.12 -56.28
CA LYS A 90 29.69 40.42 -56.38
C LYS A 90 30.87 41.37 -56.26
N GLU A 91 31.67 41.13 -55.21
CA GLU A 91 33.13 41.15 -55.11
C GLU A 91 33.41 40.68 -53.67
N GLY A 92 34.26 39.71 -53.30
CA GLY A 92 35.01 38.59 -53.87
C GLY A 92 35.29 37.66 -52.65
N GLN A 93 35.21 36.32 -52.74
CA GLN A 93 36.37 35.38 -52.83
C GLN A 93 37.63 35.88 -52.07
N GLU A 94 38.27 35.12 -51.16
CA GLU A 94 38.76 33.73 -51.29
C GLU A 94 39.46 33.24 -49.98
N GLY A 95 39.62 31.91 -49.82
CA GLY A 95 40.54 31.21 -48.89
C GLY A 95 39.95 30.77 -47.54
N ASP A 96 39.38 29.58 -47.31
CA ASP A 96 39.79 28.16 -47.51
C ASP A 96 40.45 27.50 -46.27
N LEU A 97 40.09 26.23 -46.08
CA LEU A 97 40.60 25.17 -45.16
C LEU A 97 40.00 25.13 -43.72
N LYS A 98 39.03 24.25 -43.40
CA LYS A 98 39.09 22.78 -43.12
C LYS A 98 39.93 22.46 -41.85
N VAL A 99 39.59 21.58 -40.89
CA VAL A 99 38.70 20.40 -40.84
C VAL A 99 38.72 19.79 -39.41
N SER A 100 37.68 19.01 -39.06
CA SER A 100 37.56 17.93 -38.03
C SER A 100 37.63 18.30 -36.54
N LYS A 101 36.72 17.90 -35.62
CA LYS A 101 35.96 16.66 -35.35
C LYS A 101 36.81 15.51 -34.78
N LEU A 102 36.49 15.06 -33.56
CA LEU A 102 36.41 13.70 -32.97
C LEU A 102 36.39 13.85 -31.42
N PHE A 103 35.34 13.48 -30.65
CA PHE A 103 35.02 12.15 -30.07
C PHE A 103 36.26 11.46 -29.46
N SER A 104 36.31 10.82 -28.28
CA SER A 104 35.33 10.18 -27.37
C SER A 104 36.13 9.48 -26.23
N GLY A 105 35.45 9.03 -25.16
CA GLY A 105 35.88 7.89 -24.31
C GLY A 105 36.13 8.24 -22.84
N MET A 106 35.27 7.81 -21.91
CA MET A 106 35.44 6.63 -21.00
C MET A 106 36.49 6.91 -19.90
N GLU A 107 36.31 6.67 -18.60
CA GLU A 107 35.45 5.75 -17.84
C GLU A 107 35.60 6.05 -16.32
N SER A 108 34.58 5.70 -15.53
CA SER A 108 34.54 5.23 -14.12
C SER A 108 35.62 5.55 -13.05
N SER A 109 35.15 5.92 -11.85
CA SER A 109 35.46 5.31 -10.52
C SER A 109 34.41 5.86 -9.51
N SER A 110 33.73 5.15 -8.61
CA SER A 110 34.02 4.05 -7.66
C SER A 110 35.02 4.44 -6.56
N GLY A 111 34.54 4.67 -5.33
CA GLY A 111 35.37 4.61 -4.12
C GLY A 111 34.86 5.37 -2.89
N GLN A 112 34.21 4.63 -1.97
CA GLN A 112 34.29 4.68 -0.49
C GLN A 112 34.43 5.99 0.31
N GLN A 113 33.53 6.19 1.29
CA GLN A 113 33.81 6.50 2.73
C GLN A 113 32.47 6.61 3.49
N GLU A 114 32.12 5.71 4.42
CA GLU A 114 32.42 5.66 5.87
C GLU A 114 31.96 6.85 6.75
N PHE A 115 31.14 6.47 7.74
CA PHE A 115 30.76 7.02 9.05
C PHE A 115 31.15 8.44 9.48
N GLY A 116 30.18 9.12 10.12
CA GLY A 116 30.43 10.23 11.04
C GLY A 116 29.19 10.97 11.50
N THR A 117 28.60 10.52 12.61
CA THR A 117 27.65 11.29 13.43
C THR A 117 28.32 12.53 14.04
N SER A 118 27.66 13.69 14.00
CA SER A 118 27.89 14.72 15.02
C SER A 118 26.69 15.65 15.17
N THR A 119 26.19 15.65 16.40
CA THR A 119 25.14 16.49 16.96
C THR A 119 25.80 17.63 17.74
N LYS A 120 25.33 18.88 17.56
CA LYS A 120 25.17 19.96 18.56
C LYS A 120 25.17 21.33 17.85
N VAL A 121 24.56 22.40 18.32
CA VAL A 121 23.47 22.71 19.27
C VAL A 121 23.25 24.22 19.08
N PHE A 122 22.01 24.65 19.29
CA PHE A 122 21.43 25.99 19.44
C PHE A 122 22.32 27.21 19.67
N SER A 123 21.85 28.34 19.11
CA SER A 123 21.61 29.55 19.92
C SER A 123 20.35 30.30 19.44
N ILE A 124 19.39 30.30 20.35
CA ILE A 124 18.21 31.17 20.53
C ILE A 124 18.81 32.54 21.02
N GLN A 125 18.34 33.77 20.77
CA GLN A 125 17.01 34.36 20.97
C GLN A 125 17.02 35.89 20.68
N HIS A 126 15.82 36.46 20.46
CA HIS A 126 15.33 37.81 20.80
C HIS A 126 15.48 39.03 19.84
N HIS A 127 14.37 39.28 19.16
CA HIS A 127 13.70 40.54 18.70
C HIS A 127 13.40 41.59 19.82
N PRO A 128 12.82 42.82 19.59
CA PRO A 128 12.63 43.70 18.38
C PRO A 128 12.80 45.26 18.70
N PRO A 129 12.01 46.25 18.16
CA PRO A 129 12.38 47.33 17.19
C PRO A 129 12.00 48.77 17.73
N PRO A 130 11.53 49.82 16.98
CA PRO A 130 11.48 50.16 15.53
C PRO A 130 11.88 51.64 15.18
N GLY A 131 11.91 51.98 13.87
CA GLY A 131 12.05 53.35 13.37
C GLY A 131 11.17 53.62 12.13
N ASN A 132 10.34 54.67 12.21
CA ASN A 132 9.30 55.09 11.27
C ASN A 132 9.84 55.73 9.98
N HIS A 133 9.15 55.50 8.86
CA HIS A 133 9.17 56.41 7.69
C HIS A 133 7.75 56.85 7.35
N ARG A 134 7.55 58.17 7.25
CA ARG A 134 6.36 58.84 6.73
C ARG A 134 6.74 59.69 5.52
N ASP A 135 5.75 59.75 4.63
CA ASP A 135 5.54 60.56 3.42
C ASP A 135 5.98 62.04 3.48
N PRO A 136 6.13 62.68 2.30
CA PRO A 136 5.28 63.86 2.04
C PRO A 136 4.82 64.05 0.58
N SER A 137 3.57 64.52 0.43
CA SER A 137 3.07 65.29 -0.70
C SER A 137 2.42 66.57 -0.17
N ASP A 138 2.76 67.74 -0.74
CA ASP A 138 1.78 68.77 -1.16
C ASP A 138 2.46 69.98 -1.87
N HIS A 139 1.67 70.50 -2.81
CA HIS A 139 1.78 71.56 -3.83
C HIS A 139 2.11 73.00 -3.30
N PRO A 140 2.40 74.06 -4.12
CA PRO A 140 1.58 74.48 -5.28
C PRO A 140 2.22 75.22 -6.47
N SER A 141 1.34 75.47 -7.44
CA SER A 141 1.50 75.97 -8.82
C SER A 141 1.69 77.50 -8.95
N PRO A 142 1.97 78.00 -10.18
CA PRO A 142 2.49 79.35 -10.46
C PRO A 142 1.49 80.33 -11.11
N TRP A 143 1.49 81.61 -10.68
CA TRP A 143 0.99 82.77 -11.43
C TRP A 143 1.75 84.03 -10.95
N GLU A 144 2.42 84.75 -11.85
CA GLU A 144 2.16 86.18 -12.10
C GLU A 144 3.14 86.76 -13.14
N LEU A 145 2.51 87.45 -14.10
CA LEU A 145 3.09 88.14 -15.24
C LEU A 145 3.63 89.50 -14.78
N LEU A 146 4.84 89.86 -15.19
CA LEU A 146 5.27 91.26 -15.21
C LEU A 146 5.05 91.85 -16.62
N PRO A 147 4.38 93.02 -16.75
CA PRO A 147 4.15 93.69 -18.03
C PRO A 147 5.41 94.39 -18.55
N VAL A 148 5.64 94.27 -19.86
CA VAL A 148 6.58 95.11 -20.62
C VAL A 148 5.82 96.38 -21.03
N GLU A 149 6.05 97.49 -20.32
CA GLU A 149 5.62 98.83 -20.75
C GLU A 149 6.67 99.43 -21.70
N GLY A 150 6.41 99.27 -23.01
CA GLY A 150 7.09 100.00 -24.08
C GLY A 150 6.26 101.21 -24.49
N LEU A 151 6.65 102.37 -23.98
CA LEU A 151 6.09 103.70 -24.26
C LEU A 151 6.28 104.11 -25.74
N VAL A 152 5.23 104.06 -26.56
CA VAL A 152 5.17 104.80 -27.84
C VAL A 152 3.89 105.63 -27.95
N LYS A 153 4.05 106.86 -27.46
CA LYS A 153 3.52 108.17 -27.92
C LYS A 153 2.30 108.17 -28.85
N LYS A 154 1.24 108.85 -28.36
CA LYS A 154 0.08 109.40 -29.09
C LYS A 154 0.49 110.18 -30.35
N PRO A 155 -0.32 110.18 -31.43
CA PRO A 155 -0.24 111.16 -32.49
C PRO A 155 -0.76 112.53 -32.03
N LEU A 156 -0.08 113.56 -32.51
CA LEU A 156 -0.38 114.98 -32.36
C LEU A 156 -1.65 115.35 -33.14
N THR A 157 -2.54 116.08 -32.46
CA THR A 157 -3.42 117.16 -32.96
C THR A 157 -4.06 117.05 -34.36
N LEU A 158 -5.36 116.78 -34.30
CA LEU A 158 -6.43 117.40 -35.08
C LEU A 158 -6.08 118.84 -35.56
N HIS A 159 -6.05 119.09 -36.87
CA HIS A 159 -6.33 120.40 -37.44
C HIS A 159 -7.62 120.29 -38.27
N GLN A 160 -8.66 120.89 -37.71
CA GLN A 160 -9.96 121.11 -38.31
C GLN A 160 -9.91 122.41 -39.12
N GLY A 161 -10.28 122.32 -40.40
CA GLY A 161 -10.96 123.36 -41.18
C GLY A 161 -10.23 124.67 -41.50
N THR A 162 -10.17 125.01 -42.79
CA THR A 162 -10.49 126.38 -43.22
C THR A 162 -11.27 126.31 -44.53
N GLN A 163 -12.59 126.46 -44.43
CA GLN A 163 -13.43 126.93 -45.52
C GLN A 163 -13.14 128.42 -45.71
N THR A 164 -13.06 128.87 -46.96
CA THR A 164 -13.35 130.27 -47.31
C THR A 164 -14.31 130.28 -48.48
N LYS A 165 -15.55 130.68 -48.20
CA LYS A 165 -16.50 131.22 -49.19
C LYS A 165 -16.27 132.74 -49.28
N SER A 166 -16.16 133.22 -50.53
CA SER A 166 -16.62 134.50 -51.09
C SER A 166 -17.24 135.56 -50.15
N LEU A 167 -16.71 136.80 -50.15
CA LEU A 167 -17.38 138.03 -50.65
C LEU A 167 -16.61 139.33 -50.27
N GLY A 168 -16.51 140.28 -51.22
CA GLY A 168 -16.92 141.67 -50.95
C GLY A 168 -15.88 142.80 -50.81
N LEU A 169 -16.02 143.80 -51.71
CA LEU A 169 -15.70 145.24 -51.61
C LEU A 169 -14.23 145.65 -51.88
N GLN A 170 -13.92 146.22 -53.06
CA GLN A 170 -14.13 147.61 -53.51
C GLN A 170 -13.11 148.59 -52.91
N LEU A 171 -12.12 149.00 -53.71
CA LEU A 171 -11.41 150.26 -53.52
C LEU A 171 -11.34 151.02 -54.85
N THR A 172 -11.81 152.25 -54.77
CA THR A 172 -12.18 153.18 -55.83
C THR A 172 -11.12 154.30 -55.89
N ILE A 173 -10.91 154.88 -57.09
CA ILE A 173 -10.57 156.32 -57.33
C ILE A 173 -9.08 156.69 -57.01
N LYS A 174 -8.30 157.51 -57.76
CA LYS A 174 -8.48 158.58 -58.77
C LYS A 174 -7.18 158.78 -59.58
N ASN A 175 -7.31 159.46 -60.71
CA ASN A 175 -6.27 160.09 -61.54
C ASN A 175 -5.31 161.01 -60.75
N ASP A 176 -4.06 161.15 -61.18
CA ASP A 176 -3.56 162.40 -61.78
C ASP A 176 -2.14 162.29 -62.37
N ALA A 177 -1.86 163.23 -63.26
CA ALA A 177 -0.75 163.29 -64.19
C ALA A 177 0.62 163.64 -63.58
N SER A 178 1.63 163.27 -64.37
CA SER A 178 2.94 163.91 -64.56
C SER A 178 4.18 163.19 -63.98
N GLN A 179 5.12 163.01 -64.92
CA GLN A 179 6.54 162.68 -64.80
C GLN A 179 6.86 161.18 -64.60
N GLN A 180 6.97 160.45 -65.71
CA GLN A 180 8.20 160.19 -66.48
C GLN A 180 9.28 159.37 -65.74
N THR A 181 9.45 158.16 -66.28
CA THR A 181 10.66 157.30 -66.31
C THR A 181 11.21 156.82 -64.97
N ASN A 182 10.55 155.79 -64.42
CA ASN A 182 11.16 154.65 -63.68
C ASN A 182 10.15 153.50 -63.35
N CYS A 183 8.84 153.66 -63.62
CA CYS A 183 7.80 152.70 -63.23
C CYS A 183 7.70 151.41 -64.06
N GLY A 184 8.22 151.37 -65.30
CA GLY A 184 8.16 150.16 -66.14
C GLY A 184 9.02 149.01 -65.61
N ILE A 185 10.17 149.31 -65.02
CA ILE A 185 11.08 148.32 -64.43
C ILE A 185 10.48 147.75 -63.13
N ALA A 186 9.86 148.60 -62.31
CA ALA A 186 9.24 148.20 -61.03
C ALA A 186 7.92 147.41 -61.17
N VAL A 187 7.16 147.62 -62.26
CA VAL A 187 5.94 146.84 -62.54
C VAL A 187 6.29 145.43 -63.01
N LEU A 188 7.27 145.29 -63.90
CA LEU A 188 7.80 143.98 -64.32
C LEU A 188 8.45 143.24 -63.14
N ASP A 189 9.19 143.92 -62.27
CA ASP A 189 9.78 143.31 -61.07
C ASP A 189 8.73 142.74 -60.11
N LYS A 190 7.61 143.46 -59.89
CA LYS A 190 6.52 142.98 -59.02
C LYS A 190 5.84 141.72 -59.57
N GLU A 191 5.59 141.68 -60.87
CA GLU A 191 4.97 140.50 -61.52
C GLU A 191 5.95 139.31 -61.55
N ILE A 192 7.24 139.56 -61.76
CA ILE A 192 8.30 138.53 -61.70
C ILE A 192 8.44 137.96 -60.28
N ILE A 193 8.39 138.82 -59.25
CA ILE A 193 8.43 138.38 -57.84
C ILE A 193 7.19 137.54 -57.51
N GLN A 194 5.98 137.98 -57.91
CA GLN A 194 4.75 137.21 -57.71
C GLN A 194 4.79 135.85 -58.42
N LEU A 195 5.29 135.79 -59.66
CA LEU A 195 5.47 134.53 -60.38
C LEU A 195 6.47 133.62 -59.66
N SER A 196 7.55 134.19 -59.10
CA SER A 196 8.53 133.44 -58.30
C SER A 196 7.90 132.84 -57.04
N ASP A 197 6.97 133.54 -56.40
CA ASP A 197 6.29 133.07 -55.20
C ASP A 197 5.25 131.99 -55.53
N TYR A 198 4.50 132.13 -56.64
CA TYR A 198 3.65 131.05 -57.13
C TYR A 198 4.45 129.79 -57.52
N LEU A 199 5.63 129.96 -58.14
CA LEU A 199 6.52 128.83 -58.45
C LEU A 199 7.05 128.15 -57.19
N LYS A 200 7.47 128.92 -56.18
CA LYS A 200 7.89 128.38 -54.86
C LYS A 200 6.75 127.64 -54.18
N GLU A 201 5.54 128.20 -54.20
CA GLU A 201 4.37 127.59 -53.57
C GLU A 201 3.94 126.31 -54.29
N ALA A 202 3.97 126.30 -55.64
CA ALA A 202 3.70 125.11 -56.44
C ALA A 202 4.71 123.99 -56.15
N LEU A 203 6.00 124.33 -56.05
CA LEU A 203 7.06 123.38 -55.68
C LEU A 203 6.88 122.83 -54.26
N GLN A 204 6.48 123.66 -53.30
CA GLN A 204 6.17 123.22 -51.93
C GLN A 204 4.98 122.26 -51.89
N ARG A 205 3.89 122.54 -52.63
CA ARG A 205 2.74 121.62 -52.74
C ARG A 205 3.15 120.28 -53.37
N GLU A 206 4.02 120.30 -54.37
CA GLU A 206 4.55 119.07 -54.99
C GLU A 206 5.37 118.23 -54.01
N LEU A 207 6.26 118.85 -53.24
CA LEU A 207 7.03 118.18 -52.17
C LEU A 207 6.12 117.56 -51.10
N VAL A 208 5.10 118.29 -50.64
CA VAL A 208 4.11 117.78 -49.69
C VAL A 208 3.30 116.63 -50.28
N LEU A 209 2.90 116.71 -51.56
CA LEU A 209 2.18 115.63 -52.24
C LEU A 209 3.04 114.37 -52.37
N LYS A 210 4.32 114.52 -52.74
CA LYS A 210 5.29 113.41 -52.81
C LYS A 210 5.49 112.76 -51.44
N HIS A 211 5.61 113.55 -50.38
CA HIS A 211 5.71 113.04 -49.02
C HIS A 211 4.43 112.28 -48.61
N LYS A 212 3.24 112.84 -48.89
CA LYS A 212 1.96 112.15 -48.65
C LYS A 212 1.86 110.84 -49.43
N MET A 213 2.33 110.81 -50.68
CA MET A 213 2.35 109.59 -51.50
C MET A 213 3.29 108.54 -50.89
N MET A 214 4.49 108.94 -50.45
CA MET A 214 5.43 108.05 -49.76
C MET A 214 4.78 107.44 -48.50
N VAL A 215 4.16 108.26 -47.65
CA VAL A 215 3.50 107.80 -46.42
C VAL A 215 2.32 106.88 -46.74
N LEU A 216 1.50 107.20 -47.75
CA LEU A 216 0.39 106.33 -48.15
C LEU A 216 0.88 104.98 -48.71
N GLN A 217 1.98 104.98 -49.46
CA GLN A 217 2.58 103.76 -50.00
C GLN A 217 3.16 102.89 -48.88
N GLU A 218 3.84 103.50 -47.90
CA GLU A 218 4.32 102.82 -46.70
C GLU A 218 3.14 102.24 -45.90
N LEU A 219 2.11 103.03 -45.64
CA LEU A 219 0.90 102.57 -44.94
C LEU A 219 0.21 101.43 -45.68
N LEU A 220 0.10 101.49 -47.01
CA LEU A 220 -0.47 100.41 -47.81
C LEU A 220 0.37 99.13 -47.69
N SER A 221 1.70 99.24 -47.73
CA SER A 221 2.60 98.09 -47.57
C SER A 221 2.47 97.45 -46.18
N THR A 222 2.36 98.25 -45.12
CA THR A 222 2.16 97.76 -43.76
C THR A 222 0.78 97.12 -43.58
N LEU A 223 -0.27 97.69 -44.17
CA LEU A 223 -1.62 97.14 -44.14
C LEU A 223 -1.70 95.79 -44.88
N LEU A 224 -1.09 95.70 -46.07
CA LEU A 224 -0.97 94.43 -46.82
C LEU A 224 -0.20 93.38 -46.03
N GLN A 225 0.92 93.75 -45.40
CA GLN A 225 1.67 92.82 -44.59
C GLN A 225 0.91 92.37 -43.34
N ALA A 226 0.15 93.27 -42.71
CA ALA A 226 -0.69 92.97 -41.55
C ALA A 226 -1.86 92.06 -41.93
N SER A 227 -2.53 92.33 -43.06
CA SER A 227 -3.61 91.45 -43.57
C SER A 227 -3.06 90.07 -43.92
N ASP A 228 -1.87 89.99 -44.54
CA ASP A 228 -1.19 88.74 -44.86
C ASP A 228 -0.86 87.89 -43.63
N ARG A 229 -0.40 88.55 -42.57
CA ARG A 229 -0.16 87.88 -41.27
C ARG A 229 -1.48 87.45 -40.63
N SER A 230 -2.53 88.25 -40.73
CA SER A 230 -3.84 87.97 -40.14
C SER A 230 -4.50 86.73 -40.76
N TRP A 231 -4.62 86.64 -42.09
CA TRP A 231 -5.28 85.48 -42.71
C TRP A 231 -4.46 84.19 -42.53
N LYS A 232 -3.13 84.30 -42.51
CA LYS A 232 -2.23 83.18 -42.22
C LYS A 232 -2.37 82.71 -40.77
N GLY A 233 -2.54 83.63 -39.82
CA GLY A 233 -2.90 83.34 -38.44
C GLY A 233 -4.23 82.59 -38.35
N GLN A 234 -5.27 83.12 -39.00
CA GLN A 234 -6.61 82.53 -39.03
C GLN A 234 -6.61 81.09 -39.58
N LEU A 235 -5.92 80.86 -40.70
CA LEU A 235 -5.82 79.54 -41.31
C LEU A 235 -5.14 78.53 -40.38
N ASN A 236 -4.09 78.95 -39.66
CA ASN A 236 -3.40 78.10 -38.70
C ASN A 236 -4.28 77.77 -37.48
N GLU A 237 -5.03 78.75 -36.99
CA GLU A 237 -6.00 78.54 -35.92
C GLU A 237 -7.08 77.53 -36.35
N ASP A 238 -7.64 77.68 -37.54
CA ASP A 238 -8.66 76.76 -38.08
C ASP A 238 -8.10 75.35 -38.24
N LYS A 239 -6.86 75.21 -38.71
CA LYS A 239 -6.16 73.92 -38.79
C LYS A 239 -6.00 73.28 -37.41
N LEU A 240 -5.64 74.06 -36.39
CA LEU A 240 -5.52 73.57 -35.02
C LEU A 240 -6.88 73.20 -34.42
N LYS A 241 -7.94 74.00 -34.65
CA LYS A 241 -9.32 73.68 -34.25
C LYS A 241 -9.82 72.38 -34.89
N CYS A 242 -9.49 72.14 -36.16
CA CYS A 242 -9.82 70.87 -36.81
C CYS A 242 -9.08 69.67 -36.17
N LYS A 243 -7.80 69.83 -35.83
CA LYS A 243 -7.04 68.79 -35.11
C LYS A 243 -7.59 68.55 -33.70
N LEU A 244 -7.91 69.61 -32.97
CA LEU A 244 -8.52 69.55 -31.64
C LEU A 244 -9.82 68.74 -31.69
N ARG A 245 -10.75 69.13 -32.58
CA ARG A 245 -12.01 68.41 -32.79
C ARG A 245 -11.81 66.94 -33.16
N SER A 246 -10.79 66.63 -33.96
CA SER A 246 -10.47 65.24 -34.30
C SER A 246 -10.01 64.43 -33.08
N LEU A 247 -9.13 64.98 -32.24
CA LEU A 247 -8.65 64.33 -31.02
C LEU A 247 -9.78 64.19 -29.98
N GLU A 248 -10.62 65.21 -29.81
CA GLU A 248 -11.81 65.15 -28.96
C GLU A 248 -12.77 64.03 -29.40
N ASN A 249 -13.03 63.91 -30.70
CA ASN A 249 -13.85 62.84 -31.25
C ASN A 249 -13.24 61.45 -31.01
N GLN A 250 -11.91 61.31 -31.12
CA GLN A 250 -11.21 60.05 -30.82
C GLN A 250 -11.32 59.69 -29.33
N LEU A 251 -11.13 60.65 -28.44
CA LEU A 251 -11.25 60.46 -26.99
C LEU A 251 -12.69 60.08 -26.61
N HIS A 252 -13.68 60.80 -27.16
CA HIS A 252 -15.09 60.50 -26.95
C HIS A 252 -15.44 59.08 -27.40
N THR A 253 -14.99 58.69 -28.59
CA THR A 253 -15.21 57.34 -29.14
C THR A 253 -14.55 56.26 -28.26
N CYS A 254 -13.34 56.48 -27.74
CA CYS A 254 -12.68 55.53 -26.84
C CYS A 254 -13.44 55.39 -25.51
N THR A 255 -13.90 56.52 -24.96
CA THR A 255 -14.66 56.57 -23.70
C THR A 255 -16.02 55.89 -23.84
N GLN A 256 -16.68 56.05 -24.99
CA GLN A 256 -17.97 55.43 -25.25
C GLN A 256 -17.84 53.92 -25.54
N LYS A 257 -16.76 53.49 -26.20
CA LYS A 257 -16.45 52.07 -26.45
C LYS A 257 -16.08 51.32 -25.17
N TYR A 258 -15.38 51.97 -24.24
CA TYR A 258 -15.18 51.48 -22.87
C TYR A 258 -16.27 52.07 -21.96
N SER A 259 -17.53 51.70 -22.19
CA SER A 259 -18.59 52.15 -21.31
C SER A 259 -18.35 51.63 -19.89
N LYS A 260 -18.71 52.44 -18.90
CA LYS A 260 -18.64 52.10 -17.48
C LYS A 260 -19.37 50.77 -17.20
N GLU A 261 -20.41 50.47 -17.97
CA GLU A 261 -21.15 49.22 -17.95
C GLU A 261 -20.32 48.02 -18.45
N GLY A 262 -19.52 48.18 -19.51
CA GLY A 262 -18.63 47.13 -20.02
C GLY A 262 -17.55 46.75 -19.00
N ALA A 263 -16.92 47.74 -18.35
CA ALA A 263 -15.94 47.51 -17.30
C ALA A 263 -16.56 46.83 -16.06
N LYS A 264 -17.74 47.28 -15.62
CA LYS A 264 -18.50 46.63 -14.54
C LYS A 264 -18.84 45.17 -14.86
N LYS A 265 -19.23 44.88 -16.11
CA LYS A 265 -19.55 43.52 -16.56
C LYS A 265 -18.33 42.60 -16.45
N VAL A 266 -17.16 43.04 -16.93
CA VAL A 266 -15.92 42.27 -16.81
C VAL A 266 -15.53 42.04 -15.35
N LEU A 267 -15.67 43.05 -14.48
CA LEU A 267 -15.40 42.89 -13.05
C LEU A 267 -16.34 41.87 -12.38
N LEU A 268 -17.63 41.89 -12.71
CA LEU A 268 -18.59 40.89 -12.25
C LEU A 268 -18.23 39.49 -12.76
N GLU A 269 -17.88 39.34 -14.03
CA GLU A 269 -17.46 38.07 -14.62
C GLU A 269 -16.16 37.54 -13.96
N MET A 270 -15.21 38.42 -13.64
CA MET A 270 -13.97 38.04 -12.95
C MET A 270 -14.23 37.63 -11.49
N GLU A 271 -15.11 38.32 -10.78
CA GLU A 271 -15.47 37.96 -9.41
C GLU A 271 -16.24 36.63 -9.37
N ASP A 272 -17.15 36.38 -10.32
CA ASP A 272 -17.84 35.09 -10.46
C ASP A 272 -16.85 33.95 -10.76
N GLN A 273 -15.89 34.17 -11.66
CA GLN A 273 -14.82 33.21 -11.93
C GLN A 273 -14.00 32.92 -10.69
N LYS A 274 -13.57 33.96 -9.96
CA LYS A 274 -12.82 33.81 -8.70
C LYS A 274 -13.61 32.98 -7.69
N GLN A 275 -14.88 33.31 -7.47
CA GLN A 275 -15.75 32.56 -6.56
C GLN A 275 -15.93 31.11 -7.01
N SER A 276 -16.09 30.87 -8.33
CA SER A 276 -16.14 29.51 -8.89
C SER A 276 -14.86 28.71 -8.62
N TYR A 277 -13.68 29.33 -8.77
CA TYR A 277 -12.41 28.67 -8.48
C TYR A 277 -12.24 28.40 -6.98
N GLU A 278 -12.56 29.36 -6.13
CA GLU A 278 -12.52 29.18 -4.67
C GLU A 278 -13.49 28.07 -4.22
N GLN A 279 -14.68 28.03 -4.78
CA GLN A 279 -15.67 27.00 -4.48
C GLN A 279 -15.19 25.61 -4.92
N LYS A 280 -14.65 25.48 -6.15
CA LYS A 280 -14.05 24.23 -6.62
C LYS A 280 -12.87 23.80 -5.74
N ALA A 281 -12.02 24.73 -5.32
CA ALA A 281 -10.91 24.44 -4.42
C ALA A 281 -11.42 23.90 -3.07
N LYS A 282 -12.43 24.56 -2.48
CA LYS A 282 -13.07 24.09 -1.23
C LYS A 282 -13.65 22.69 -1.38
N GLU A 283 -14.39 22.43 -2.46
CA GLU A 283 -14.96 21.11 -2.73
C GLU A 283 -13.89 20.04 -2.91
N THR A 284 -12.78 20.35 -3.60
CA THR A 284 -11.67 19.40 -3.72
C THR A 284 -10.98 19.12 -2.39
N LEU A 285 -10.79 20.14 -1.55
CA LEU A 285 -10.23 19.97 -0.22
C LEU A 285 -11.17 19.16 0.69
N GLN A 286 -12.48 19.39 0.61
CA GLN A 286 -13.46 18.62 1.35
C GLN A 286 -13.43 17.14 0.94
N LYS A 287 -13.41 16.84 -0.36
CA LYS A 287 -13.27 15.47 -0.88
C LYS A 287 -11.98 14.81 -0.40
N LEU A 288 -10.86 15.53 -0.44
CA LEU A 288 -9.57 15.01 0.05
C LEU A 288 -9.58 14.72 1.56
N LEU A 289 -10.28 15.54 2.35
CA LEU A 289 -10.43 15.29 3.79
C LEU A 289 -11.32 14.06 4.06
N GLU A 290 -12.41 13.90 3.31
CA GLU A 290 -13.27 12.71 3.37
C GLU A 290 -12.47 11.45 2.98
N GLU A 291 -11.70 11.49 1.90
CA GLU A 291 -10.82 10.39 1.48
C GLU A 291 -9.73 10.09 2.53
N LYS A 292 -9.11 11.13 3.12
CA LYS A 292 -8.12 10.98 4.18
C LYS A 292 -8.72 10.27 5.39
N THR A 293 -9.87 10.73 5.88
CA THR A 293 -10.53 10.12 7.05
C THR A 293 -11.00 8.70 6.77
N ALA A 294 -11.47 8.40 5.56
CA ALA A 294 -11.79 7.04 5.14
C ALA A 294 -10.55 6.12 5.11
N ALA A 295 -9.43 6.62 4.58
CA ALA A 295 -8.15 5.89 4.58
C ALA A 295 -7.61 5.67 6.00
N GLU A 296 -7.73 6.66 6.89
CA GLU A 296 -7.38 6.53 8.31
C GLU A 296 -8.23 5.46 9.01
N GLN A 297 -9.55 5.47 8.82
CA GLN A 297 -10.45 4.43 9.37
C GLN A 297 -10.11 3.04 8.83
N GLN A 298 -9.79 2.93 7.53
CA GLN A 298 -9.35 1.67 6.94
C GLN A 298 -8.02 1.21 7.54
N LEU A 299 -7.06 2.10 7.73
CA LEU A 299 -5.78 1.80 8.37
C LEU A 299 -5.97 1.30 9.81
N GLU A 300 -6.81 1.96 10.59
CA GLU A 300 -7.09 1.50 11.95
C GLU A 300 -7.78 0.13 11.96
N SER A 301 -8.70 -0.11 11.01
CA SER A 301 -9.37 -1.41 10.85
C SER A 301 -8.36 -2.52 10.53
N THR A 302 -7.45 -2.27 9.58
CA THR A 302 -6.41 -3.25 9.23
C THR A 302 -5.42 -3.46 10.37
N GLN A 303 -5.03 -2.40 11.09
CA GLN A 303 -4.19 -2.50 12.29
C GLN A 303 -4.82 -3.37 13.38
N ARG A 304 -6.12 -3.18 13.67
CA ARG A 304 -6.85 -4.04 14.62
C ARG A 304 -6.87 -5.50 14.15
N SER A 305 -7.13 -5.74 12.87
CA SER A 305 -7.14 -7.10 12.31
C SER A 305 -5.76 -7.76 12.35
N LEU A 306 -4.69 -6.98 12.14
CA LEU A 306 -3.31 -7.44 12.23
C LEU A 306 -2.96 -7.81 13.68
N ALA A 307 -3.26 -6.94 14.64
CA ALA A 307 -3.02 -7.23 16.06
C ALA A 307 -3.76 -8.51 16.52
N MET A 308 -4.98 -8.73 16.04
CA MET A 308 -5.71 -9.98 16.30
C MET A 308 -5.09 -11.20 15.63
N ALA A 309 -4.51 -11.05 14.44
CA ALA A 309 -3.79 -12.13 13.76
C ALA A 309 -2.47 -12.46 14.48
N GLU A 310 -1.73 -11.44 14.93
CA GLU A 310 -0.50 -11.58 15.72
C GLU A 310 -0.77 -12.33 17.03
N LEU A 311 -1.79 -11.93 17.78
CA LEU A 311 -2.22 -12.63 19.00
C LEU A 311 -2.54 -14.10 18.73
N LYS A 312 -3.26 -14.40 17.64
CA LYS A 312 -3.55 -15.79 17.27
C LYS A 312 -2.27 -16.55 16.92
N CYS A 313 -1.34 -15.94 16.20
CA CYS A 313 -0.05 -16.56 15.90
C CYS A 313 0.76 -16.87 17.16
N GLU A 314 0.72 -16.00 18.17
CA GLU A 314 1.32 -16.25 19.48
C GLU A 314 0.65 -17.44 20.18
N GLN A 315 -0.69 -17.50 20.19
CA GLN A 315 -1.43 -18.63 20.73
C GLN A 315 -1.08 -19.94 20.03
N TRP A 316 -1.08 -19.98 18.69
CA TRP A 316 -0.69 -21.17 17.94
C TRP A 316 0.76 -21.60 18.21
N ARG A 317 1.67 -20.65 18.42
CA ARG A 317 3.06 -20.93 18.78
C ARG A 317 3.16 -21.57 20.15
N GLU A 318 2.45 -21.03 21.14
CA GLU A 318 2.39 -21.60 22.49
C GLU A 318 1.86 -23.03 22.44
N GLN A 319 0.72 -23.26 21.76
CA GLN A 319 0.15 -24.61 21.58
C GLN A 319 1.09 -25.57 20.85
N TYR A 320 1.89 -25.07 19.91
CA TYR A 320 2.88 -25.88 19.22
C TYR A 320 4.04 -26.28 20.14
N GLU A 321 4.53 -25.35 20.96
CA GLU A 321 5.61 -25.64 21.91
C GLU A 321 5.15 -26.59 23.02
N THR A 322 3.93 -26.44 23.55
CA THR A 322 3.37 -27.40 24.52
C THR A 322 3.24 -28.79 23.91
N LEU A 323 2.67 -28.90 22.69
CA LEU A 323 2.55 -30.18 22.00
C LEU A 323 3.94 -30.81 21.76
N LYS A 324 4.93 -29.99 21.40
CA LYS A 324 6.31 -30.43 21.20
C LYS A 324 6.98 -30.89 22.50
N GLU A 325 6.64 -30.30 23.64
CA GLU A 325 7.01 -30.80 24.97
C GLU A 325 6.34 -32.15 25.25
N ASP A 326 5.04 -32.27 25.04
CA ASP A 326 4.30 -33.53 25.21
C ASP A 326 4.88 -34.67 24.35
N TRP A 327 5.24 -34.37 23.10
CA TRP A 327 5.91 -35.34 22.21
C TRP A 327 7.27 -35.78 22.75
N ARG A 328 8.06 -34.86 23.33
CA ARG A 328 9.34 -35.21 23.97
C ARG A 328 9.13 -36.09 25.19
N ASP A 329 8.16 -35.75 26.03
CA ASP A 329 7.84 -36.52 27.25
C ASP A 329 7.31 -37.91 26.92
N LEU A 330 6.46 -38.04 25.90
CA LEU A 330 5.99 -39.33 25.40
C LEU A 330 7.15 -40.15 24.84
N GLY A 331 8.07 -39.53 24.10
CA GLY A 331 9.28 -40.17 23.62
C GLY A 331 10.16 -40.68 24.76
N ALA A 332 10.34 -39.90 25.82
CA ALA A 332 11.08 -40.30 27.01
C ALA A 332 10.42 -41.51 27.71
N LYS A 333 9.09 -41.45 27.93
CA LYS A 333 8.31 -42.57 28.49
C LYS A 333 8.43 -43.84 27.66
N HIS A 334 8.39 -43.71 26.33
CA HIS A 334 8.57 -44.84 25.43
C HIS A 334 9.97 -45.47 25.59
N SER A 335 11.03 -44.65 25.58
CA SER A 335 12.40 -45.15 25.77
C SER A 335 12.63 -45.82 27.12
N GLU A 336 11.94 -45.35 28.17
CA GLU A 336 11.97 -45.99 29.50
C GLU A 336 11.25 -47.35 29.48
N LEU A 337 10.05 -47.42 28.89
CA LEU A 337 9.34 -48.70 28.73
C LEU A 337 10.13 -49.70 27.88
N GLU A 338 10.78 -49.26 26.81
CA GLU A 338 11.69 -50.10 26.02
C GLU A 338 12.84 -50.62 26.89
N SER A 339 13.46 -49.76 27.69
CA SER A 339 14.53 -50.15 28.63
C SER A 339 14.04 -51.19 29.65
N GLN A 340 12.83 -51.01 30.17
CA GLN A 340 12.19 -51.98 31.07
C GLN A 340 11.90 -53.31 30.38
N LEU A 341 11.43 -53.29 29.13
CA LEU A 341 11.21 -54.49 28.33
C LEU A 341 12.51 -55.26 28.12
N TYR A 342 13.62 -54.58 27.80
CA TYR A 342 14.93 -55.21 27.68
C TYR A 342 15.38 -55.87 29.00
N VAL A 343 15.16 -55.22 30.14
CA VAL A 343 15.46 -55.80 31.46
C VAL A 343 14.60 -57.03 31.74
N LEU A 344 13.30 -56.98 31.45
CA LEU A 344 12.40 -58.12 31.62
C LEU A 344 12.78 -59.29 30.70
N GLN A 345 13.15 -58.99 29.45
CA GLN A 345 13.64 -59.98 28.49
C GLN A 345 14.91 -60.67 29.00
N SER A 346 15.86 -59.91 29.55
CA SER A 346 17.07 -60.47 30.17
C SER A 346 16.75 -61.35 31.40
N LYS A 347 15.83 -60.91 32.26
CA LYS A 347 15.38 -61.71 33.42
C LYS A 347 14.70 -63.01 32.99
N LEU A 348 13.86 -62.97 31.95
CA LEU A 348 13.19 -64.13 31.39
C LEU A 348 14.22 -65.12 30.84
N GLN A 349 15.16 -64.65 30.02
CA GLN A 349 16.25 -65.50 29.51
C GLN A 349 17.07 -66.13 30.65
N GLY A 350 17.30 -65.38 31.72
CA GLY A 350 17.92 -65.91 32.94
C GLY A 350 17.08 -66.99 33.63
N ALA A 351 15.75 -66.85 33.67
CA ALA A 351 14.86 -67.88 34.18
C ALA A 351 14.85 -69.13 33.29
N ASP A 352 14.72 -68.97 31.98
CA ASP A 352 14.79 -70.07 31.01
C ASP A 352 16.09 -70.88 31.15
N SER A 353 17.23 -70.19 31.36
CA SER A 353 18.52 -70.86 31.56
C SER A 353 18.57 -71.69 32.86
N ARG A 354 17.91 -71.23 33.93
CA ARG A 354 17.81 -71.95 35.20
C ARG A 354 16.86 -73.12 35.10
N ASP A 355 15.71 -72.93 34.44
CA ASP A 355 14.75 -74.01 34.20
C ASP A 355 15.37 -75.12 33.33
N PHE A 356 16.18 -74.76 32.33
CA PHE A 356 16.95 -75.73 31.56
C PHE A 356 17.91 -76.53 32.44
N GLN A 357 18.65 -75.88 33.35
CA GLN A 357 19.54 -76.56 34.29
C GLN A 357 18.78 -77.48 35.25
N LEU A 358 17.63 -77.03 35.78
CA LEU A 358 16.79 -77.83 36.68
C LEU A 358 16.22 -79.06 35.95
N ASN A 359 15.70 -78.88 34.74
CA ASN A 359 15.19 -79.99 33.93
C ASN A 359 16.29 -80.99 33.58
N GLN A 360 17.52 -80.53 33.31
CA GLN A 360 18.65 -81.42 33.12
C GLN A 360 18.96 -82.24 34.39
N ALA A 361 18.95 -81.60 35.57
CA ALA A 361 19.15 -82.29 36.84
C ALA A 361 18.02 -83.30 37.15
N LEU A 362 16.76 -82.93 36.87
CA LEU A 362 15.62 -83.84 36.99
C LEU A 362 15.80 -85.07 36.09
N HIS A 363 16.17 -84.88 34.82
CA HIS A 363 16.43 -86.00 33.92
C HIS A 363 17.58 -86.91 34.36
N LEU A 364 18.61 -86.37 35.00
CA LEU A 364 19.69 -87.18 35.58
C LEU A 364 19.16 -88.01 36.75
N LEU A 365 18.42 -87.38 37.67
CA LEU A 365 17.85 -88.05 38.83
C LEU A 365 16.81 -89.11 38.43
N GLU A 366 15.99 -88.85 37.41
CA GLU A 366 15.07 -89.84 36.82
C GLU A 366 15.82 -91.05 36.27
N ARG A 367 16.96 -90.83 35.61
CA ARG A 367 17.78 -91.90 35.06
C ARG A 367 18.42 -92.74 36.16
N GLU A 368 18.96 -92.10 37.19
CA GLU A 368 19.46 -92.79 38.40
C GLU A 368 18.35 -93.57 39.09
N HIS A 369 17.14 -93.00 39.20
CA HIS A 369 16.00 -93.69 39.78
C HIS A 369 15.61 -94.93 38.96
N GLN A 370 15.60 -94.84 37.63
CA GLN A 370 15.37 -96.00 36.75
C GLN A 370 16.45 -97.06 36.93
N ASP A 371 17.73 -96.67 37.00
CA ASP A 371 18.84 -97.59 37.22
C ASP A 371 18.73 -98.31 38.57
N LEU A 372 18.39 -97.58 39.63
CA LEU A 372 18.14 -98.16 40.96
C LEU A 372 16.94 -99.09 40.96
N GLN A 373 15.85 -98.75 40.26
CA GLN A 373 14.68 -99.61 40.13
C GLN A 373 15.06 -100.92 39.42
N MET A 374 15.81 -100.85 38.32
CA MET A 374 16.33 -102.03 37.63
C MET A 374 17.23 -102.89 38.54
N GLN A 375 18.02 -102.28 39.43
CA GLN A 375 18.80 -103.02 40.43
C GLN A 375 17.92 -103.71 41.48
N ILE A 376 16.89 -103.01 41.97
CA ILE A 376 15.92 -103.58 42.92
C ILE A 376 15.22 -104.79 42.30
N ASP A 377 14.73 -104.68 41.06
CA ASP A 377 14.03 -105.76 40.37
C ASP A 377 14.94 -106.98 40.17
N ARG A 378 16.22 -106.78 39.84
CA ARG A 378 17.24 -107.85 39.77
C ARG A 378 17.42 -108.55 41.11
N LEU A 379 17.64 -107.78 42.19
CA LEU A 379 17.81 -108.33 43.53
C LEU A 379 16.55 -109.06 44.03
N GLN A 380 15.36 -108.58 43.66
CA GLN A 380 14.10 -109.26 43.95
C GLN A 380 14.01 -110.59 43.18
N GLY A 381 14.32 -110.61 41.89
CA GLY A 381 14.39 -111.84 41.10
C GLY A 381 15.39 -112.85 41.68
N ASP A 382 16.59 -112.40 42.07
CA ASP A 382 17.59 -113.24 42.73
C ASP A 382 17.09 -113.80 44.07
N ARG A 383 16.37 -112.97 44.85
CA ARG A 383 15.76 -113.39 46.12
C ARG A 383 14.67 -114.43 45.90
N GLU A 384 13.79 -114.25 44.92
CA GLU A 384 12.72 -115.19 44.57
C GLU A 384 13.30 -116.53 44.08
N LEU A 385 14.35 -116.48 43.25
CA LEU A 385 15.09 -117.67 42.84
C LEU A 385 15.74 -118.37 44.05
N GLY A 386 16.34 -117.60 44.97
CA GLY A 386 16.88 -118.10 46.23
C GLY A 386 15.82 -118.76 47.12
N CYS A 387 14.64 -118.14 47.27
CA CYS A 387 13.50 -118.72 47.99
C CYS A 387 13.01 -120.02 47.35
N SER A 388 12.94 -120.07 46.01
CA SER A 388 12.57 -121.29 45.27
C SER A 388 13.59 -122.41 45.52
N ASN A 389 14.88 -122.11 45.43
CA ASN A 389 15.96 -123.06 45.74
C ASN A 389 15.90 -123.57 47.18
N ILE A 390 15.65 -122.70 48.17
CA ILE A 390 15.49 -123.10 49.57
C ILE A 390 14.27 -124.03 49.73
N SER A 391 13.14 -123.70 49.10
CA SER A 391 11.93 -124.55 49.10
C SER A 391 12.21 -125.91 48.48
N ASP A 392 12.92 -125.96 47.35
CA ASP A 392 13.31 -127.21 46.69
C ASP A 392 14.24 -128.05 47.57
N LEU A 393 15.24 -127.44 48.18
CA LEU A 393 16.14 -128.10 49.14
C LEU A 393 15.39 -128.59 50.38
N GLN A 394 14.44 -127.81 50.91
CA GLN A 394 13.57 -128.26 52.00
C GLN A 394 12.69 -129.44 51.57
N GLY A 395 12.20 -129.44 50.33
CA GLY A 395 11.47 -130.56 49.75
C GLY A 395 12.34 -131.81 49.59
N GLN A 396 13.60 -131.66 49.16
CA GLN A 396 14.57 -132.75 49.10
C GLN A 396 14.92 -133.29 50.49
N LEU A 397 15.13 -132.40 51.47
CA LEU A 397 15.38 -132.77 52.85
C LEU A 397 14.21 -133.55 53.43
N ARG A 398 12.97 -133.08 53.26
CA ARG A 398 11.78 -133.81 53.70
C ARG A 398 11.67 -135.18 53.05
N ARG A 399 11.93 -135.30 51.75
CA ARG A 399 11.98 -136.61 51.07
C ARG A 399 13.04 -137.52 51.66
N SER A 400 14.25 -137.01 51.93
CA SER A 400 15.31 -137.78 52.59
C SER A 400 14.96 -138.15 54.04
N GLU A 401 14.26 -137.28 54.77
CA GLU A 401 13.73 -137.57 56.11
C GLU A 401 12.62 -138.62 56.07
N GLU A 402 11.70 -138.55 55.10
CA GLU A 402 10.66 -139.55 54.87
C GLU A 402 11.27 -140.89 54.47
N GLU A 403 12.26 -140.92 53.58
CA GLU A 403 13.04 -142.10 53.24
C GLU A 403 13.79 -142.65 54.46
N LYS A 404 14.41 -141.78 55.27
CA LYS A 404 15.05 -142.17 56.53
C LYS A 404 14.03 -142.75 57.52
N LEU A 405 12.84 -142.17 57.64
CA LEU A 405 11.77 -142.68 58.48
C LEU A 405 11.20 -143.99 57.94
N ALA A 406 11.06 -144.16 56.63
CA ALA A 406 10.66 -145.40 55.99
C ALA A 406 11.71 -146.49 56.21
N LEU A 407 12.99 -146.16 56.00
CA LEU A 407 14.11 -147.03 56.33
C LEU A 407 14.11 -147.36 57.82
N LYS A 408 13.91 -146.39 58.71
CA LYS A 408 13.79 -146.61 60.15
C LYS A 408 12.62 -147.52 60.47
N ALA A 409 11.46 -147.36 59.83
CA ALA A 409 10.31 -148.24 59.99
C ALA A 409 10.58 -149.65 59.44
N THR A 410 11.35 -149.80 58.37
CA THR A 410 11.80 -151.13 57.90
C THR A 410 12.81 -151.76 58.86
N VAL A 411 13.71 -150.97 59.46
CA VAL A 411 14.62 -151.42 60.51
C VAL A 411 13.85 -151.81 61.76
N GLU A 412 12.84 -151.03 62.16
CA GLU A 412 11.93 -151.35 63.28
C GLU A 412 11.08 -152.59 62.94
N HIS A 413 10.63 -152.77 61.70
CA HIS A 413 9.93 -153.98 61.26
C HIS A 413 10.85 -155.21 61.29
N LEU A 414 12.11 -155.08 60.86
CA LEU A 414 13.13 -156.12 60.97
C LEU A 414 13.50 -156.40 62.43
N GLN A 415 13.59 -155.36 63.27
CA GLN A 415 13.74 -155.49 64.72
C GLN A 415 12.54 -156.21 65.33
N ASN A 416 11.31 -155.90 64.92
CA ASN A 416 10.09 -156.59 65.35
C ASN A 416 10.02 -158.03 64.82
N LEU A 417 10.59 -158.33 63.65
CA LEU A 417 10.76 -159.69 63.13
C LEU A 417 11.81 -160.47 63.94
N LEU A 418 12.91 -159.83 64.31
CA LEU A 418 13.91 -160.36 65.23
C LEU A 418 13.34 -160.54 66.65
N GLN A 419 12.48 -159.62 67.11
CA GLN A 419 11.86 -159.61 68.43
C GLN A 419 10.67 -160.57 68.52
N SER A 420 9.90 -160.77 67.44
CA SER A 420 8.87 -161.84 67.34
C SER A 420 9.48 -163.24 67.21
N GLN A 421 10.77 -163.34 66.91
CA GLN A 421 11.54 -164.58 66.92
C GLN A 421 12.37 -164.75 68.21
N SER A 422 12.49 -163.72 69.04
CA SER A 422 13.35 -163.67 70.21
C SER A 422 12.59 -163.11 71.40
N ILE A 423 11.82 -163.98 72.08
CA ILE A 423 11.22 -163.85 73.44
C ILE A 423 9.66 -163.72 73.38
N GLN A 424 8.78 -164.69 73.72
CA GLN A 424 8.83 -165.85 74.62
C GLN A 424 9.74 -165.62 75.83
N LEU A 425 9.25 -164.80 76.78
CA LEU A 425 9.65 -164.62 78.19
C LEU A 425 9.95 -163.17 78.62
N HIS A 426 8.98 -162.58 79.35
CA HIS A 426 9.15 -161.50 80.35
C HIS A 426 9.45 -160.09 79.80
N ILE A 427 8.61 -159.03 79.91
CA ILE A 427 7.90 -158.36 81.05
C ILE A 427 8.89 -157.94 82.15
N GLN A 428 9.05 -156.69 82.60
CA GLN A 428 8.51 -155.34 82.30
C GLN A 428 9.42 -154.34 83.07
N GLU A 429 9.62 -153.12 82.58
CA GLU A 429 9.47 -151.91 83.40
C GLU A 429 9.25 -150.65 82.52
N GLU A 430 8.44 -149.74 83.08
CA GLU A 430 7.84 -148.44 82.66
C GLU A 430 8.69 -147.37 81.91
N PRO A 431 8.20 -146.15 81.52
CA PRO A 431 6.86 -145.51 81.67
C PRO A 431 6.32 -144.80 80.37
N MET A 432 5.10 -144.26 80.47
CA MET A 432 4.34 -143.46 79.48
C MET A 432 4.21 -141.98 79.98
N PRO A 433 3.64 -141.01 79.23
CA PRO A 433 4.36 -139.80 78.78
C PRO A 433 3.51 -138.49 78.84
N GLN A 434 3.77 -137.56 77.90
CA GLN A 434 2.80 -136.67 77.22
C GLN A 434 2.44 -135.34 77.95
N LYS A 435 2.12 -134.20 77.30
CA LYS A 435 2.03 -133.74 75.90
C LYS A 435 1.66 -132.24 75.92
N GLY A 436 1.90 -131.55 74.80
CA GLY A 436 1.05 -130.43 74.29
C GLY A 436 1.40 -129.04 74.84
N GLN A 437 1.85 -128.03 74.08
CA GLN A 437 1.59 -127.57 72.70
C GLN A 437 0.22 -126.89 72.50
N THR A 438 0.27 -125.72 71.82
CA THR A 438 -0.79 -124.88 71.19
C THR A 438 -1.32 -123.70 72.03
N CYS A 439 -1.65 -122.50 71.52
CA CYS A 439 -1.38 -121.74 70.28
C CYS A 439 -1.96 -120.32 70.49
N ALA A 440 -1.54 -119.37 69.63
CA ALA A 440 -2.33 -118.25 69.10
C ALA A 440 -2.53 -116.93 69.92
N THR A 441 -1.90 -115.88 69.36
CA THR A 441 -2.58 -114.69 68.77
C THR A 441 -2.73 -113.39 69.58
N TRP A 442 -1.90 -112.43 69.12
CA TRP A 442 -2.06 -110.97 68.94
C TRP A 442 -2.16 -109.98 70.13
N SER A 443 -1.24 -109.02 70.00
CA SER A 443 -1.25 -107.59 70.35
C SER A 443 -1.36 -107.14 71.81
N SER A 444 -0.33 -106.42 72.26
CA SER A 444 -0.43 -105.02 72.74
C SER A 444 0.97 -104.41 72.95
N THR A 445 1.09 -103.14 72.55
CA THR A 445 2.14 -102.13 72.81
C THR A 445 2.53 -102.05 74.30
N PRO A 446 3.75 -101.61 74.68
CA PRO A 446 4.12 -100.18 74.85
C PRO A 446 5.63 -99.93 74.53
N THR A 447 6.30 -98.77 74.57
CA THR A 447 6.25 -97.59 75.46
C THR A 447 7.11 -96.44 74.88
N ASN A 448 6.66 -95.20 75.10
CA ASN A 448 7.38 -93.91 75.26
C ASN A 448 8.72 -93.60 74.56
N LEU A 449 8.74 -92.46 73.86
CA LEU A 449 9.72 -91.38 74.08
C LEU A 449 9.07 -90.03 73.76
N GLU A 450 9.19 -89.11 74.72
CA GLU A 450 8.80 -87.71 74.63
C GLU A 450 9.52 -87.00 73.48
N GLU A 451 8.82 -86.14 72.73
CA GLU A 451 9.41 -84.83 72.42
C GLU A 451 8.32 -83.79 72.15
N LYS A 452 8.58 -82.62 72.72
CA LYS A 452 7.69 -81.49 72.95
C LYS A 452 7.95 -80.47 71.83
N SER A 453 7.00 -80.26 70.92
CA SER A 453 7.05 -79.10 70.00
C SER A 453 5.79 -78.24 70.13
N LYS A 454 5.76 -77.49 71.24
CA LYS A 454 4.86 -76.36 71.42
C LYS A 454 5.50 -75.14 70.75
N GLY A 455 5.11 -74.84 69.51
CA GLY A 455 5.61 -73.66 68.80
C GLY A 455 5.45 -73.73 67.29
N SER A 456 4.22 -73.73 66.75
CA SER A 456 4.03 -73.43 65.31
C SER A 456 2.67 -72.81 64.95
N GLY A 457 1.83 -72.48 65.94
CA GLY A 457 0.52 -71.83 65.71
C GLY A 457 0.64 -70.32 65.64
N GLU A 458 1.32 -69.71 66.63
CA GLU A 458 1.42 -68.24 66.74
C GLU A 458 2.20 -67.60 65.58
N GLU A 459 3.18 -68.30 65.00
CA GLU A 459 4.00 -67.76 63.92
C GLU A 459 3.29 -67.78 62.56
N ARG A 460 2.47 -68.81 62.29
CA ARG A 460 1.60 -68.86 61.11
C ARG A 460 0.47 -67.84 61.22
N GLU A 461 -0.07 -67.64 62.42
CA GLU A 461 -1.12 -66.65 62.67
C GLU A 461 -0.59 -65.20 62.60
N LYS A 462 0.65 -64.96 63.04
CA LYS A 462 1.36 -63.69 62.82
C LYS A 462 1.62 -63.44 61.33
N ASN A 463 2.14 -64.43 60.60
CA ASN A 463 2.38 -64.31 59.15
C ASN A 463 1.08 -64.04 58.36
N LEU A 464 -0.03 -64.70 58.71
CA LEU A 464 -1.32 -64.44 58.09
C LEU A 464 -1.86 -63.03 58.41
N ARG A 465 -1.66 -62.54 59.64
CA ARG A 465 -2.00 -61.15 60.00
C ARG A 465 -1.16 -60.14 59.23
N ASP A 466 0.14 -60.37 59.12
CA ASP A 466 1.06 -59.50 58.39
C ASP A 466 0.70 -59.46 56.89
N GLN A 467 0.36 -60.59 56.28
CA GLN A 467 -0.16 -60.63 54.89
C GLN A 467 -1.48 -59.89 54.73
N LEU A 468 -2.41 -60.04 55.67
CA LEU A 468 -3.70 -59.33 55.63
C LEU A 468 -3.51 -57.81 55.78
N GLN A 469 -2.55 -57.40 56.59
CA GLN A 469 -2.20 -56.00 56.77
C GLN A 469 -1.50 -55.43 55.54
N GLU A 470 -0.58 -56.17 54.92
CA GLU A 470 0.05 -55.78 53.65
C GLU A 470 -0.98 -55.66 52.52
N ARG A 471 -1.92 -56.61 52.41
CA ARG A 471 -3.02 -56.54 51.43
C ARG A 471 -3.97 -55.38 51.70
N ASN A 472 -4.25 -55.05 52.96
CA ASN A 472 -5.03 -53.86 53.30
C ASN A 472 -4.32 -52.56 52.89
N LEU A 473 -3.00 -52.47 53.10
CA LEU A 473 -2.22 -51.30 52.65
C LEU A 473 -2.21 -51.18 51.13
N GLN A 474 -2.11 -52.29 50.40
CA GLN A 474 -2.23 -52.31 48.94
C GLN A 474 -3.61 -51.90 48.46
N LEU A 475 -4.69 -52.37 49.10
CA LEU A 475 -6.05 -51.95 48.78
C LEU A 475 -6.24 -50.47 49.06
N GLN A 476 -5.74 -49.95 50.18
CA GLN A 476 -5.83 -48.53 50.50
C GLN A 476 -5.00 -47.66 49.52
N ALA A 477 -3.87 -48.16 49.04
CA ALA A 477 -3.09 -47.49 48.00
C ALA A 477 -3.85 -47.46 46.67
N LYS A 478 -4.50 -48.58 46.31
CA LYS A 478 -5.34 -48.68 45.12
C LYS A 478 -6.60 -47.81 45.21
N ASP A 479 -7.20 -47.68 46.39
CA ASP A 479 -8.33 -46.78 46.63
C ASP A 479 -7.94 -45.31 46.45
N LYS A 480 -6.71 -44.94 46.87
CA LYS A 480 -6.17 -43.60 46.62
C LYS A 480 -5.92 -43.35 45.14
N GLU A 481 -5.32 -44.31 44.44
CA GLU A 481 -5.09 -44.25 43.00
C GLU A 481 -6.43 -44.13 42.24
N CYS A 482 -7.45 -44.90 42.65
CA CYS A 482 -8.80 -44.75 42.12
C CYS A 482 -9.38 -43.35 42.39
N GLY A 483 -9.18 -42.78 43.57
CA GLY A 483 -9.61 -41.42 43.90
C GLY A 483 -8.92 -40.35 43.05
N GLU A 484 -7.62 -40.49 42.82
CA GLU A 484 -6.83 -39.61 41.95
C GLU A 484 -7.34 -39.69 40.50
N LEU A 485 -7.52 -40.90 39.96
CA LEU A 485 -8.08 -41.11 38.63
C LEU A 485 -9.51 -40.55 38.47
N HIS A 486 -10.35 -40.66 39.50
CA HIS A 486 -11.67 -40.02 39.47
C HIS A 486 -11.56 -38.49 39.43
N SER A 487 -10.63 -37.90 40.18
CA SER A 487 -10.41 -36.45 40.15
C SER A 487 -9.85 -35.96 38.80
N GLU A 488 -8.99 -36.73 38.16
CA GLU A 488 -8.51 -36.45 36.80
C GLU A 488 -9.64 -36.52 35.77
N LEU A 489 -10.52 -37.53 35.90
CA LEU A 489 -11.69 -37.67 35.05
C LEU A 489 -12.67 -36.50 35.21
N ASP A 490 -12.91 -36.06 36.45
CA ASP A 490 -13.75 -34.88 36.73
C ASP A 490 -13.13 -33.60 36.16
N SER A 491 -11.81 -33.42 36.28
CA SER A 491 -11.08 -32.30 35.67
C SER A 491 -11.22 -32.29 34.14
N LEU A 492 -11.03 -33.44 33.50
CA LEU A 492 -11.22 -33.60 32.05
C LEU A 492 -12.67 -33.36 31.62
N SER A 493 -13.64 -33.78 32.43
CA SER A 493 -15.07 -33.51 32.20
C SER A 493 -15.37 -32.01 32.23
N ASP A 494 -14.81 -31.29 33.21
CA ASP A 494 -14.95 -29.84 33.31
C ASP A 494 -14.29 -29.09 32.15
N GLU A 495 -13.12 -29.54 31.70
CA GLU A 495 -12.44 -29.03 30.51
C GLU A 495 -13.27 -29.26 29.25
N TYR A 496 -13.85 -30.46 29.09
CA TYR A 496 -14.76 -30.78 28.00
C TYR A 496 -15.98 -29.86 28.00
N LEU A 497 -16.64 -29.67 29.14
CA LEU A 497 -17.78 -28.76 29.28
C LEU A 497 -17.39 -27.29 29.04
N SER A 498 -16.18 -26.89 29.40
CA SER A 498 -15.63 -25.55 29.11
C SER A 498 -15.43 -25.35 27.60
N CYS A 499 -14.84 -26.33 26.92
CA CYS A 499 -14.69 -26.34 25.46
C CYS A 499 -16.04 -26.29 24.75
N LEU A 500 -17.04 -27.02 25.24
CA LEU A 500 -18.38 -27.04 24.69
C LEU A 500 -19.08 -25.68 24.82
N ARG A 501 -18.93 -25.00 25.97
CA ARG A 501 -19.41 -23.62 26.18
C ARG A 501 -18.73 -22.62 25.25
N LYS A 502 -17.41 -22.71 25.07
CA LYS A 502 -16.66 -21.85 24.14
C LYS A 502 -17.12 -22.04 22.69
N LEU A 503 -17.35 -23.29 22.28
CA LEU A 503 -17.90 -23.60 20.94
C LEU A 503 -19.31 -23.02 20.74
N GLN A 504 -20.17 -23.10 21.75
CA GLN A 504 -21.49 -22.46 21.71
C GLN A 504 -21.37 -20.94 21.58
N GLN A 505 -20.47 -20.31 22.35
CA GLN A 505 -20.23 -18.87 22.27
C GLN A 505 -19.72 -18.45 20.89
N CYS A 506 -18.73 -19.16 20.33
CA CYS A 506 -18.23 -18.91 18.97
C CYS A 506 -19.35 -19.04 17.92
N ARG A 507 -20.26 -20.02 18.10
CA ARG A 507 -21.41 -20.20 17.20
C ARG A 507 -22.41 -19.06 17.32
N GLU A 508 -22.66 -18.56 18.52
CA GLU A 508 -23.53 -17.40 18.75
C GLU A 508 -22.93 -16.11 18.17
N GLU A 509 -21.62 -15.91 18.33
CA GLU A 509 -20.91 -14.77 17.74
C GLU A 509 -20.93 -14.82 16.21
N LEU A 510 -20.73 -16.01 15.62
CA LEU A 510 -20.86 -16.20 14.18
C LEU A 510 -22.29 -15.92 13.69
N ASN A 511 -23.30 -16.36 14.44
CA ASN A 511 -24.71 -16.08 14.13
C ASN A 511 -25.05 -14.59 14.28
N ARG A 512 -24.46 -13.87 15.25
CA ARG A 512 -24.59 -12.41 15.38
C ARG A 512 -23.89 -11.68 14.23
N GLY A 513 -22.73 -12.16 13.78
CA GLY A 513 -22.01 -11.61 12.63
C GLY A 513 -22.71 -11.84 11.29
N GLN A 514 -23.57 -12.86 11.20
CA GLN A 514 -24.40 -13.13 10.02
C GLN A 514 -25.75 -12.41 10.03
N GLN A 515 -26.14 -11.77 11.14
CA GLN A 515 -27.31 -10.90 11.08
C GLN A 515 -26.97 -9.63 10.29
N PRO A 516 -27.74 -9.30 9.23
CA PRO A 516 -27.58 -8.01 8.57
C PRO A 516 -27.77 -6.92 9.62
N PRO A 517 -27.02 -5.80 9.55
CA PRO A 517 -27.07 -4.77 10.57
C PRO A 517 -28.53 -4.41 10.81
N HIS A 518 -28.97 -4.48 12.06
CA HIS A 518 -30.26 -3.92 12.48
C HIS A 518 -30.35 -2.56 11.81
N ARG A 519 -31.28 -2.43 10.85
CA ARG A 519 -31.66 -1.16 10.27
C ARG A 519 -32.03 -0.29 11.46
N ARG A 520 -31.05 0.50 11.95
CA ARG A 520 -31.34 1.64 12.80
C ARG A 520 -32.44 2.36 12.05
N ARG A 521 -33.52 2.61 12.79
CA ARG A 521 -34.76 3.26 12.39
C ARG A 521 -34.42 4.64 11.82
N CYS A 522 -33.81 4.67 10.64
CA CYS A 522 -33.51 5.85 9.87
C CYS A 522 -34.85 6.26 9.29
N GLY A 523 -35.30 7.42 9.76
CA GLY A 523 -36.69 7.79 9.89
C GLY A 523 -37.53 7.63 8.62
N CYS A 524 -38.83 7.53 8.86
CA CYS A 524 -39.95 7.37 7.95
C CYS A 524 -40.09 8.44 6.84
N TRP A 525 -39.02 9.11 6.44
CA TRP A 525 -39.02 10.21 5.47
C TRP A 525 -38.96 9.73 4.02
N LEU A 526 -38.41 8.54 3.73
CA LEU A 526 -38.37 8.01 2.36
C LEU A 526 -39.77 7.80 1.77
N PRO A 527 -40.74 7.17 2.48
CA PRO A 527 -42.12 7.09 2.00
C PRO A 527 -42.76 8.47 1.84
N ALA A 528 -42.52 9.40 2.78
CA ALA A 528 -43.06 10.75 2.70
C ALA A 528 -42.49 11.54 1.51
N LEU A 529 -41.19 11.39 1.21
CA LEU A 529 -40.53 12.00 0.06
C LEU A 529 -41.11 11.46 -1.26
N ILE A 530 -41.35 10.14 -1.34
CA ILE A 530 -41.97 9.51 -2.50
C ILE A 530 -43.39 10.05 -2.71
N VAL A 531 -44.18 10.23 -1.65
CA VAL A 531 -45.52 10.82 -1.74
C VAL A 531 -45.47 12.27 -2.21
N VAL A 532 -44.53 13.08 -1.70
CA VAL A 532 -44.36 14.49 -2.13
C VAL A 532 -43.91 14.59 -3.59
N ILE A 533 -43.02 13.70 -4.05
CA ILE A 533 -42.60 13.65 -5.46
C ILE A 533 -43.76 13.21 -6.35
N ALA A 534 -44.54 12.21 -5.92
CA ALA A 534 -45.69 11.73 -6.67
C ALA A 534 -46.80 12.80 -6.79
N THR A 535 -47.07 13.56 -5.71
CA THR A 535 -48.05 14.66 -5.76
C THR A 535 -47.56 15.83 -6.61
N ALA A 536 -46.26 16.15 -6.57
CA ALA A 536 -45.68 17.18 -7.45
C ALA A 536 -45.75 16.78 -8.93
N LEU A 537 -45.49 15.51 -9.26
CA LEU A 537 -45.62 15.00 -10.62
C LEU A 537 -47.08 14.95 -11.10
N ALA A 538 -48.01 14.55 -10.23
CA ALA A 538 -49.43 14.56 -10.55
C ALA A 538 -49.96 15.99 -10.78
N ALA A 539 -49.52 16.96 -9.96
CA ALA A 539 -49.85 18.36 -10.16
C ALA A 539 -49.24 18.91 -11.45
N PHE A 540 -47.99 18.55 -11.77
CA PHE A 540 -47.35 18.94 -13.02
C PHE A 540 -48.10 18.39 -14.25
N LEU A 541 -48.50 17.11 -14.21
CA LEU A 541 -49.25 16.48 -15.29
C LEU A 541 -50.66 17.07 -15.44
N ALA A 542 -51.36 17.33 -14.33
CA ALA A 542 -52.66 17.98 -14.36
C ALA A 542 -52.59 19.43 -14.89
N ASN A 543 -51.48 20.13 -14.66
CA ASN A 543 -51.25 21.48 -15.18
C ASN A 543 -50.77 21.49 -16.64
N THR A 544 -50.23 20.39 -17.15
CA THR A 544 -49.95 20.24 -18.58
C THR A 544 -51.21 19.87 -19.37
N ASP A 545 -52.14 19.13 -18.76
CA ASP A 545 -53.41 18.77 -19.39
C ASP A 545 -54.40 19.97 -19.47
N SER A 546 -54.25 20.98 -18.61
CA SER A 546 -55.02 22.22 -18.67
C SER A 546 -54.51 23.26 -19.70
N VAL A 547 -53.33 23.02 -20.31
CA VAL A 547 -52.70 23.90 -21.31
C VAL A 547 -52.97 23.43 -22.75
N VAL A 548 -53.64 22.28 -22.93
CA VAL A 548 -53.90 21.65 -24.25
C VAL A 548 -55.38 21.71 -24.68
N ILE A 549 -56.16 22.67 -24.18
CA ILE A 549 -57.52 22.96 -24.70
C ILE A 549 -57.63 24.40 -25.19
#